data_AF-A0A4R2NL08-F1
#
_entry.id   AF-A0A4R2NL08-F1
#
_cell.length_a   1.000
_cell.length_b   1.000
_cell.length_c   1.000
_cell.angle_alpha   90.00
_cell.angle_beta   90.00
_cell.angle_gamma   90.00
#
_symmetry.space_group_name_H-M   'P 1'
#
loop_
_entity.id
_entity.type
_entity.pdbx_description
1 polymer ?
#
loop_
_entity_poly.entity_id
_entity_poly.type
_entity_poly.pdbx_seq_one_letter_code
_entity_poly.pdbx_strand_id
1 'polypeptide(L)'
;MYINEWEQEKLWIFVLAKLAEERKARGMKLNIEEAIAVITYHVTEEARTGKYTVSDLQRMGHQVLDENDVMDSVPDLVKLINIQVVMPDGNKLVVVNNPFKPAEHPEWGELPPGYGSQDQHGNH
;
A
#
# COMPACT_ATOMS: atom_id res chain seq x y z
N MET A 1 -9.41 28.46 -15.30
CA MET A 1 -9.50 27.18 -14.58
C MET A 1 -9.95 27.50 -13.17
N TYR A 2 -11.07 26.95 -12.72
CA TYR A 2 -11.56 27.07 -11.34
C TYR A 2 -11.33 25.73 -10.68
N ILE A 3 -10.65 25.72 -9.53
CA ILE A 3 -10.32 24.52 -8.77
C ILE A 3 -11.31 24.47 -7.60
N ASN A 4 -12.13 23.43 -7.53
CA ASN A 4 -13.05 23.23 -6.41
C ASN A 4 -12.32 22.61 -5.20
N GLU A 5 -12.98 22.56 -4.04
CA GLU A 5 -12.39 22.06 -2.79
C GLU A 5 -11.86 20.61 -2.90
N TRP A 6 -12.56 19.75 -3.64
CA TRP A 6 -12.15 18.36 -3.85
C TRP A 6 -10.94 18.24 -4.77
N GLU A 7 -10.86 19.07 -5.81
CA GLU A 7 -9.67 19.15 -6.66
C GLU A 7 -8.47 19.70 -5.87
N GLN A 8 -8.71 20.66 -4.97
CA GLN A 8 -7.69 21.19 -4.08
C GLN A 8 -7.18 20.14 -3.09
N GLU A 9 -8.05 19.31 -2.51
CA GLU A 9 -7.67 18.18 -1.65
C GLU A 9 -6.71 17.22 -2.37
N LYS A 10 -7.00 16.87 -3.63
CA LYS A 10 -6.12 16.03 -4.44
C LYS A 10 -4.75 16.65 -4.68
N LEU A 11 -4.69 17.97 -4.86
CA LEU A 11 -3.42 18.69 -4.97
C LEU A 11 -2.63 18.62 -3.65
N TRP A 12 -3.29 18.70 -2.49
CA TRP A 12 -2.62 18.53 -1.20
C TRP A 12 -2.08 17.12 -1.00
N ILE A 13 -2.84 16.10 -1.37
CA ILE A 13 -2.40 14.71 -1.35
C ILE A 13 -1.15 14.54 -2.24
N PHE A 14 -1.17 15.11 -3.44
CA PHE A 14 0.00 15.10 -4.33
C PHE A 14 1.23 15.74 -3.67
N VAL A 15 1.08 16.92 -3.06
CA VAL A 15 2.20 17.61 -2.39
C VAL A 15 2.76 16.77 -1.25
N LEU A 16 1.91 16.20 -0.40
CA LEU A 16 2.34 15.34 0.70
C LEU A 16 3.01 14.06 0.21
N ALA A 17 2.47 13.43 -0.84
CA ALA A 17 3.07 12.24 -1.45
C ALA A 17 4.47 12.52 -1.99
N LYS A 18 4.68 13.66 -2.66
CA LYS A 18 6.01 14.06 -3.15
C LYS A 18 6.99 14.37 -2.02
N LEU A 19 6.54 15.06 -0.98
CA LEU A 19 7.36 15.28 0.21
C LEU A 19 7.75 13.95 0.89
N ALA A 20 6.81 13.00 0.98
CA ALA A 20 7.03 11.68 1.53
C ALA A 20 8.04 10.87 0.69
N GLU A 21 7.88 10.84 -0.63
CA GLU A 21 8.83 10.19 -1.56
C GLU A 21 10.26 10.75 -1.38
N GLU A 22 10.41 12.07 -1.26
CA GLU A 22 11.72 12.69 -1.00
C GLU A 22 12.30 12.33 0.38
N ARG A 23 11.47 12.21 1.42
CA ARG A 23 11.89 11.77 2.76
C ARG A 23 12.34 10.32 2.74
N LYS A 24 11.55 9.44 2.11
CA LYS A 24 11.88 8.03 1.90
C LYS A 24 13.18 7.87 1.14
N ALA A 25 13.41 8.68 0.09
CA ALA A 25 14.66 8.67 -0.67
C ALA A 25 15.90 9.05 0.19
N ARG A 26 15.71 9.76 1.31
CA ARG A 26 16.76 10.04 2.30
C ARG A 26 16.88 8.97 3.39
N GLY A 27 16.16 7.85 3.27
CA GLY A 27 16.16 6.73 4.21
C GLY A 27 15.24 6.91 5.42
N MET A 28 14.29 7.85 5.38
CA MET A 28 13.30 8.01 6.45
C MET A 28 12.15 7.03 6.25
N LYS A 29 11.75 6.34 7.32
CA LYS A 29 10.50 5.58 7.37
C LYS A 29 9.31 6.54 7.37
N LEU A 30 8.29 6.24 6.57
CA LEU A 30 7.10 7.07 6.44
C LEU A 30 6.17 6.94 7.65
N ASN A 31 5.56 8.04 8.05
CA ASN A 31 4.47 8.04 9.02
C ASN A 31 3.11 7.68 8.36
N ILE A 32 2.02 7.73 9.14
CA ILE A 32 0.67 7.36 8.68
C ILE A 32 0.22 8.21 7.49
N GLU A 33 0.30 9.54 7.62
CA GLU A 33 -0.22 10.48 6.64
C GLU A 33 0.59 10.42 5.34
N GLU A 34 1.91 10.27 5.45
CA GLU A 34 2.81 10.10 4.32
C GLU A 34 2.54 8.80 3.56
N ALA A 35 2.40 7.68 4.28
CA ALA A 35 2.09 6.39 3.69
C ALA A 35 0.75 6.42 2.95
N ILE A 36 -0.29 6.96 3.57
CA ILE A 36 -1.61 7.11 2.95
C ILE A 36 -1.52 7.99 1.71
N ALA A 37 -0.81 9.13 1.77
CA ALA A 37 -0.68 10.04 0.64
C ALA A 37 0.04 9.39 -0.55
N VAL A 38 1.14 8.68 -0.32
CA VAL A 38 1.90 7.99 -1.38
C VAL A 38 1.03 6.95 -2.10
N ILE A 39 0.31 6.11 -1.34
CA ILE A 39 -0.56 5.08 -1.91
C ILE A 39 -1.73 5.72 -2.67
N THR A 40 -2.35 6.74 -2.07
CA THR A 40 -3.48 7.46 -2.67
C THR A 40 -3.09 8.12 -3.98
N TYR A 41 -1.93 8.78 -4.00
CA TYR A 41 -1.37 9.39 -5.20
C TYR A 41 -1.14 8.34 -6.29
N HIS A 42 -0.44 7.25 -5.98
CA HIS A 42 -0.13 6.22 -6.96
C HIS A 42 -1.40 5.59 -7.57
N VAL A 43 -2.37 5.22 -6.74
CA VAL A 43 -3.66 4.68 -7.21
C VAL A 43 -4.42 5.69 -8.08
N THR A 44 -4.40 6.97 -7.71
CA THR A 44 -5.07 8.03 -8.49
C THR A 44 -4.45 8.23 -9.86
N GLU A 45 -3.12 8.20 -9.95
CA GLU A 45 -2.41 8.33 -11.23
C GLU A 45 -2.63 7.11 -12.14
N GLU A 46 -2.65 5.91 -11.59
CA GLU A 46 -2.92 4.70 -12.36
C GLU A 46 -4.37 4.66 -12.85
N ALA A 47 -5.32 5.13 -12.02
CA ALA A 47 -6.72 5.31 -12.45
C ALA A 47 -6.85 6.30 -13.61
N ARG A 48 -6.04 7.38 -13.61
CA ARG A 48 -6.04 8.42 -14.64
C ARG A 48 -5.68 7.89 -16.03
N THR A 49 -4.91 6.80 -16.11
CA THR A 49 -4.54 6.15 -17.37
C THR A 49 -5.74 5.50 -18.08
N GLY A 50 -6.78 5.14 -17.33
CA GLY A 50 -7.97 4.45 -17.84
C GLY A 50 -7.74 2.99 -18.27
N LYS A 51 -6.57 2.40 -17.97
CA LYS A 51 -6.20 1.04 -18.42
C LYS A 51 -6.58 -0.06 -17.43
N TYR A 52 -6.72 0.29 -16.16
CA TYR A 52 -6.88 -0.66 -15.07
C TYR A 52 -8.31 -0.69 -14.55
N THR A 53 -8.76 -1.85 -14.11
CA THR A 53 -10.04 -1.99 -13.41
C THR A 53 -9.92 -1.54 -11.96
N VAL A 54 -11.05 -1.35 -11.26
CA VAL A 54 -11.05 -1.08 -9.80
C VAL A 54 -10.28 -2.17 -9.04
N SER A 55 -10.46 -3.44 -9.40
CA SER A 55 -9.76 -4.56 -8.74
C SER A 55 -8.25 -4.53 -8.97
N ASP A 56 -7.80 -4.14 -10.16
CA ASP A 56 -6.38 -3.96 -10.43
C ASP A 56 -5.79 -2.84 -9.57
N LEU A 57 -6.50 -1.70 -9.47
CA LEU A 57 -6.08 -0.56 -8.64
C LEU A 57 -6.02 -0.92 -7.15
N GLN A 58 -6.95 -1.75 -6.65
CA GLN A 58 -6.88 -2.27 -5.29
C GLN A 58 -5.61 -3.09 -5.05
N ARG A 59 -5.28 -3.99 -5.99
CA ARG A 59 -4.07 -4.81 -5.93
C ARG A 59 -2.79 -3.96 -6.03
N MET A 60 -2.78 -2.98 -6.92
CA MET A 60 -1.64 -2.06 -7.08
C MET A 60 -1.42 -1.23 -5.82
N GLY A 61 -2.49 -0.74 -5.18
CA GLY A 61 -2.42 0.00 -3.93
C GLY A 61 -1.70 -0.76 -2.81
N HIS A 62 -1.93 -2.08 -2.70
CA HIS A 62 -1.20 -2.95 -1.77
C HIS A 62 0.29 -3.07 -2.10
N GLN A 63 0.68 -2.94 -3.36
CA GLN A 63 2.05 -3.19 -3.82
C GLN A 63 2.97 -1.97 -3.74
N VAL A 64 2.45 -0.78 -3.44
CA VAL A 64 3.20 0.49 -3.49
C VAL A 64 4.26 0.57 -2.40
N LEU A 65 3.91 0.16 -1.18
CA LEU A 65 4.79 0.22 -0.01
C LEU A 65 4.86 -1.16 0.65
N ASP A 66 5.99 -1.44 1.28
CA ASP A 66 6.13 -2.57 2.21
C ASP A 66 6.26 -2.08 3.66
N GLU A 67 6.24 -3.02 4.61
CA GLU A 67 6.38 -2.72 6.03
C GLU A 67 7.73 -2.10 6.42
N ASN A 68 8.78 -2.25 5.59
CA ASN A 68 10.08 -1.63 5.85
C ASN A 68 10.09 -0.14 5.46
N ASP A 69 9.20 0.28 4.58
CA ASP A 69 9.07 1.67 4.13
C ASP A 69 8.43 2.59 5.16
N VAL A 70 7.75 2.02 6.17
CA VAL A 70 6.92 2.75 7.13
C VAL A 70 7.42 2.56 8.57
N MET A 71 7.00 3.46 9.46
CA MET A 71 7.25 3.34 10.90
C MET A 71 6.51 2.12 11.48
N ASP A 72 7.07 1.51 12.53
CA ASP A 72 6.69 0.16 12.98
C ASP A 72 5.20 -0.02 13.36
N SER A 73 4.52 1.03 13.85
CA SER A 73 3.09 0.95 14.20
C SER A 73 2.14 1.19 13.02
N VAL A 74 2.64 1.69 11.89
CA VAL A 74 1.81 2.10 10.74
C VAL A 74 1.05 0.91 10.12
N PRO A 75 1.67 -0.27 9.90
CA PRO A 75 0.96 -1.43 9.35
C PRO A 75 -0.19 -1.92 10.21
N ASP A 76 -0.10 -1.73 11.53
CA ASP A 76 -1.16 -2.10 12.48
C ASP A 76 -2.30 -1.09 12.54
N LEU A 77 -2.00 0.19 12.33
CA LEU A 77 -2.99 1.26 12.40
C LEU A 77 -3.74 1.45 11.08
N VAL A 78 -3.05 1.31 9.94
CA VAL A 78 -3.64 1.56 8.62
C VAL A 78 -3.98 0.25 7.94
N LYS A 79 -5.19 -0.27 8.20
CA LYS A 79 -5.69 -1.52 7.60
C LYS A 79 -6.50 -1.32 6.32
N LEU A 80 -7.00 -0.10 6.08
CA LEU A 80 -7.86 0.21 4.94
C LEU A 80 -7.66 1.65 4.50
N ILE A 81 -7.60 1.89 3.18
CA ILE A 81 -7.56 3.22 2.58
C ILE A 81 -8.67 3.31 1.53
N ASN A 82 -9.52 4.34 1.67
CA ASN A 82 -10.59 4.65 0.73
C ASN A 82 -10.13 5.77 -0.20
N ILE A 83 -10.10 5.51 -1.51
CA ILE A 83 -9.55 6.43 -2.50
C ILE A 83 -10.61 6.68 -3.58
N GLN A 84 -11.08 7.93 -3.67
CA GLN A 84 -12.01 8.33 -4.72
C GLN A 84 -11.25 8.76 -5.97
N VAL A 85 -11.43 8.01 -7.06
CA VAL A 85 -10.76 8.24 -8.34
C VAL A 85 -11.74 8.57 -9.45
N VAL A 86 -11.25 9.28 -10.47
CA VAL A 86 -11.96 9.49 -11.73
C VAL A 86 -11.42 8.50 -12.75
N MET A 87 -12.27 7.63 -13.24
CA MET A 87 -11.97 6.68 -14.31
C MET A 87 -12.72 7.09 -15.59
N PRO A 88 -12.39 6.54 -16.77
CA PRO A 88 -13.10 6.87 -18.02
C PRO A 88 -14.62 6.62 -17.96
N ASP A 89 -15.06 5.69 -17.11
CA ASP A 89 -16.46 5.35 -16.89
C ASP A 89 -17.10 6.10 -15.69
N GLY A 90 -16.40 7.10 -15.13
CA GLY A 90 -16.89 7.98 -14.07
C GLY A 90 -16.15 7.82 -12.74
N ASN A 91 -16.73 8.40 -11.68
CA ASN A 91 -16.16 8.36 -10.35
C ASN A 91 -16.31 6.96 -9.73
N LYS A 92 -15.22 6.43 -9.15
CA LYS A 92 -15.20 5.14 -8.45
C LYS A 92 -14.55 5.29 -7.08
N LEU A 93 -14.92 4.39 -6.17
CA LEU A 93 -14.25 4.21 -4.88
C LEU A 93 -13.35 2.98 -4.97
N VAL A 94 -12.04 3.18 -4.78
CA VAL A 94 -11.06 2.11 -4.65
C VAL A 94 -10.79 1.91 -3.16
N VAL A 95 -10.97 0.69 -2.68
CA VAL A 95 -10.72 0.33 -1.27
C VAL A 95 -9.50 -0.57 -1.22
N VAL A 96 -8.39 -0.04 -0.75
CA VAL A 96 -7.14 -0.80 -0.57
C VAL A 96 -7.15 -1.40 0.83
N ASN A 97 -7.23 -2.73 0.90
CA ASN A 97 -7.17 -3.49 2.16
C ASN A 97 -5.73 -3.93 2.42
N ASN A 98 -5.31 -3.87 3.69
CA ASN A 98 -3.95 -4.20 4.14
C ASN A 98 -2.89 -3.55 3.22
N PRO A 99 -2.79 -2.22 3.18
CA PRO A 99 -2.08 -1.49 2.12
C PRO A 99 -0.57 -1.70 2.05
N PHE A 100 0.04 -2.43 2.99
CA PHE A 100 1.47 -2.70 3.03
C PHE A 100 1.74 -4.17 2.74
N LYS A 101 2.69 -4.44 1.85
CA LYS A 101 3.23 -5.79 1.69
C LYS A 101 3.97 -6.18 2.99
N PRO A 102 3.77 -7.40 3.50
CA PRO A 102 4.61 -7.93 4.57
C PRO A 102 6.08 -7.83 4.18
N ALA A 103 6.94 -7.42 5.12
CA ALA A 103 8.37 -7.49 4.88
C ALA A 103 8.76 -8.95 4.59
N GLU A 104 9.54 -9.20 3.53
CA GLU A 104 10.12 -10.52 3.31
C GLU A 104 11.01 -10.85 4.51
N HIS A 105 10.65 -11.89 5.27
CA HIS A 105 11.46 -12.37 6.38
C HIS A 105 12.47 -13.38 5.83
N PRO A 106 13.79 -13.09 5.82
CA PRO A 106 14.78 -13.97 5.20
C PRO A 106 14.94 -15.34 5.90
N GLU A 107 14.33 -15.54 7.08
CA GLU A 107 14.70 -16.62 8.00
C GLU A 107 13.81 -17.89 7.95
N TRP A 108 12.74 -17.92 7.14
CA TRP A 108 11.87 -19.11 7.04
C TRP A 108 12.23 -20.07 5.90
N GLY A 109 13.38 -19.87 5.25
CA GLY A 109 13.90 -20.75 4.20
C GLY A 109 14.61 -22.02 4.70
N GLU A 110 15.05 -22.04 5.97
CA GLU A 110 15.68 -23.19 6.60
C GLU A 110 14.99 -23.48 7.93
N LEU A 111 14.30 -24.62 8.02
CA LEU A 111 13.84 -25.13 9.31
C LEU A 111 15.07 -25.29 10.22
N PRO A 112 14.98 -24.92 11.52
CA PRO A 112 16.05 -25.20 12.47
C PRO A 112 16.42 -26.69 12.40
N PRO A 113 17.72 -27.04 12.40
CA PRO A 113 18.14 -28.44 12.45
C PRO A 113 17.46 -29.15 13.63
N GLY A 114 16.57 -30.10 13.33
CA GLY A 114 15.78 -30.84 14.33
C GLY A 114 14.27 -30.79 14.17
N TYR A 115 13.73 -29.93 13.29
CA TYR A 115 12.30 -29.89 12.94
C TYR A 115 11.96 -30.74 11.70
N GLY A 116 12.51 -31.94 11.61
CA GLY A 116 12.22 -32.92 10.55
C GLY A 116 11.63 -34.20 11.14
N SER A 117 10.42 -34.54 10.69
CA SER A 117 9.74 -35.84 10.81
C SER A 117 9.65 -36.45 12.22
N GLN A 118 8.55 -36.15 12.94
CA GLN A 118 8.02 -37.13 13.88
C GLN A 118 7.33 -38.23 13.07
N ASP A 119 7.88 -39.43 13.21
CA ASP A 119 7.38 -40.69 12.68
C ASP A 119 5.89 -40.86 13.02
N GLN A 120 5.03 -40.86 12.00
CA GLN A 120 3.70 -41.47 12.13
C GLN A 120 3.83 -42.98 11.92
N HIS A 121 4.53 -43.63 12.83
CA HIS A 121 4.31 -45.05 13.08
C HIS A 121 3.21 -45.20 14.11
N GLY A 122 2.09 -45.80 13.69
CA GLY A 122 1.16 -46.45 14.60
C GLY A 122 -0.29 -46.06 14.40
N ASN A 123 -0.97 -46.77 13.49
CA ASN A 123 -2.26 -47.31 13.88
C ASN A 123 -2.47 -48.68 13.24
N HIS A 124 -2.76 -49.64 14.12
CA HIS A 124 -3.27 -50.97 13.82
C HIS A 124 -4.69 -50.89 13.26
#